data_AF-A0A0D3KLW0-F1
#
_entry.id   AF-A0A0D3KLW0-F1
#
_cell.length_a   1.000
_cell.length_b   1.000
_cell.length_c   1.000
_cell.angle_alpha   90.00
_cell.angle_beta   90.00
_cell.angle_gamma   90.00
#
_symmetry.space_group_name_H-M   'P 1'
#
loop_
_entity.id
_entity.type
_entity.pdbx_description
1 polymer ?
#
loop_
_entity_poly.entity_id
_entity_poly.type
_entity_poly.pdbx_seq_one_letter_code
_entity_poly.pdbx_strand_id
1 'polypeptide(L)'
;MQTGDTPYTRLPPANAAASPLHRRPSVLALAGAVAISCGLLGSVAVRRSAPGGELDLRSGRERLRFVNGCQKDDIWLAGTAVAVPLFTPDVKLGAGEEYAFTVPDAGLASTRFWPKWGCNEAGQMCAIGQSGGPGEACAPEGCAPPVDSKFEATFGCKLEPSRCARNPSAPDQPIGDAGPVDGWTLPYKVEVSGDCPQSPSVIDCSTLALSQCPDKEDLGPAHGEQDLQLHALHNKTQVVGCYSPCGTLSFGQWGSPANQH
;
A
#
# COMPACT_ATOMS: atom_id res chain seq x y z
N MET A 1 35.71 -10.82 -11.71
CA MET A 1 34.36 -10.24 -11.85
C MET A 1 33.42 -11.35 -12.26
N GLN A 2 32.71 -11.93 -11.30
CA GLN A 2 31.67 -12.94 -11.55
C GLN A 2 30.35 -12.22 -11.81
N THR A 3 29.72 -12.50 -12.94
CA THR A 3 28.36 -12.09 -13.27
C THR A 3 27.41 -12.96 -12.46
N GLY A 4 26.86 -12.40 -11.38
CA GLY A 4 25.78 -13.04 -10.63
C GLY A 4 24.46 -12.84 -11.37
N ASP A 5 23.82 -13.93 -11.77
CA ASP A 5 22.45 -13.94 -12.26
C ASP A 5 21.52 -13.40 -11.17
N THR A 6 20.86 -12.28 -11.42
CA THR A 6 19.79 -11.76 -10.56
C THR A 6 18.58 -12.70 -10.64
N PRO A 7 17.98 -13.12 -9.50
CA PRO A 7 16.90 -14.12 -9.46
C PRO A 7 15.54 -13.64 -10.02
N TYR A 8 15.46 -12.41 -10.54
CA TYR A 8 14.25 -11.87 -11.14
C TYR A 8 14.25 -12.15 -12.65
N THR A 9 14.10 -13.42 -13.03
CA THR A 9 13.88 -13.80 -14.43
C THR A 9 12.56 -13.16 -14.88
N ARG A 10 12.61 -12.35 -15.95
CA ARG A 10 11.42 -11.72 -16.56
C ARG A 10 10.31 -12.75 -16.73
N LEU A 11 9.13 -12.44 -16.20
CA LEU A 11 7.90 -13.15 -16.58
C LEU A 11 7.68 -12.99 -18.09
N PRO A 12 7.27 -14.05 -18.81
CA PRO A 12 6.78 -13.87 -20.16
C PRO A 12 5.57 -12.92 -20.15
N PRO A 13 5.42 -12.04 -21.16
CA PRO A 13 4.29 -11.13 -21.21
C PRO A 13 2.99 -11.93 -21.13
N ALA A 14 2.10 -11.53 -20.22
CA ALA A 14 0.76 -12.09 -20.13
C ALA A 14 0.09 -11.89 -21.50
N ASN A 15 -0.17 -12.99 -22.20
CA ASN A 15 -0.91 -12.97 -23.45
C ASN A 15 -2.28 -12.35 -23.18
N ALA A 16 -2.52 -11.14 -23.70
CA ALA A 16 -3.81 -10.49 -23.70
C ALA A 16 -4.76 -11.30 -24.59
N ALA A 17 -5.43 -12.30 -24.00
CA ALA A 17 -6.53 -12.99 -24.64
C ALA A 17 -7.73 -12.03 -24.66
N ALA A 18 -8.00 -11.46 -25.84
CA ALA A 18 -9.21 -10.69 -26.09
C ALA A 18 -10.46 -11.53 -25.79
N SER A 19 -11.24 -11.11 -24.79
CA SER A 19 -12.56 -11.70 -24.51
C SER A 19 -13.65 -11.03 -25.36
N PRO A 20 -14.68 -11.78 -25.78
CA PRO A 20 -15.70 -11.29 -26.70
C PRO A 20 -16.72 -10.39 -25.99
N LEU A 21 -17.09 -9.30 -26.69
CA LEU A 21 -18.16 -8.37 -26.36
C LEU A 21 -19.47 -9.10 -26.00
N HIS A 22 -19.88 -9.01 -24.73
CA HIS A 22 -21.23 -9.38 -24.31
C HIS A 22 -22.15 -8.16 -24.29
N ARG A 23 -23.25 -8.28 -25.05
CA ARG A 23 -24.32 -7.28 -25.20
C ARG A 23 -25.07 -7.07 -23.88
N ARG A 24 -25.28 -5.80 -23.52
CA ARG A 24 -26.22 -5.37 -22.48
C ARG A 24 -27.67 -5.51 -22.96
N PRO A 25 -28.62 -5.91 -22.10
CA PRO A 25 -30.00 -5.50 -22.25
C PRO A 25 -30.29 -4.24 -21.43
N SER A 26 -30.92 -3.28 -22.09
CA SER A 26 -31.54 -2.09 -21.51
C SER A 26 -32.71 -2.50 -20.60
N VAL A 27 -32.82 -1.88 -19.42
CA VAL A 27 -34.05 -1.91 -18.63
C VAL A 27 -34.47 -0.49 -18.27
N LEU A 28 -35.73 -0.23 -18.62
CA LEU A 28 -36.53 0.96 -18.46
C LEU A 28 -36.49 1.55 -17.04
N ALA A 29 -36.46 2.88 -16.99
CA ALA A 29 -36.87 3.66 -15.84
C ALA A 29 -38.39 3.54 -15.62
N LEU A 30 -38.80 3.31 -14.38
CA LEU A 30 -40.13 3.68 -13.90
C LEU A 30 -39.98 4.63 -12.70
N ALA A 31 -40.45 5.85 -12.89
CA ALA A 31 -40.68 6.81 -11.83
C ALA A 31 -41.92 6.40 -11.03
N GLY A 32 -41.75 6.24 -9.73
CA GLY A 32 -42.85 6.08 -8.77
C GLY A 32 -42.61 7.02 -7.60
N ALA A 33 -43.29 8.17 -7.61
CA ALA A 33 -43.32 9.08 -6.48
C ALA A 33 -44.28 8.53 -5.42
N VAL A 34 -43.77 8.27 -4.22
CA VAL A 34 -44.58 7.99 -3.03
C VAL A 34 -44.40 9.17 -2.07
N ALA A 35 -45.46 9.95 -1.88
CA ALA A 35 -45.53 10.97 -0.86
C ALA A 35 -45.94 10.32 0.47
N ILE A 36 -45.05 10.36 1.46
CA ILE A 36 -45.35 10.05 2.86
C ILE A 36 -45.28 11.37 3.62
N SER A 37 -46.45 11.91 3.94
CA SER A 37 -46.61 12.98 4.92
C SER A 37 -46.68 12.36 6.32
N CYS A 38 -45.70 12.66 7.17
CA CYS A 38 -45.77 12.40 8.61
C CYS A 38 -45.30 13.65 9.37
N GLY A 39 -46.00 13.92 10.46
CA GLY A 39 -46.09 15.24 11.08
C GLY A 39 -44.89 15.68 11.94
N LEU A 40 -45.04 16.93 12.39
CA LEU A 40 -44.38 17.58 13.53
C LEU A 40 -42.86 17.82 13.39
N LEU A 41 -42.55 18.96 12.77
CA LEU A 41 -41.24 19.63 12.84
C LEU A 41 -41.01 20.19 14.26
N GLY A 42 -40.39 19.39 15.13
CA GLY A 42 -39.52 19.94 16.17
C GLY A 42 -38.21 20.36 15.52
N SER A 43 -37.93 21.66 15.47
CA SER A 43 -36.66 22.19 14.96
C SER A 43 -35.52 21.81 15.91
N VAL A 44 -34.96 20.61 15.75
CA VAL A 44 -33.63 20.31 16.29
C VAL A 44 -32.65 21.11 15.44
N ALA A 45 -32.20 22.24 15.98
CA ALA A 45 -31.05 22.94 15.45
C ALA A 45 -29.83 22.04 15.64
N VAL A 46 -29.56 21.19 14.65
CA VAL A 46 -28.23 20.60 14.47
C VAL A 46 -27.31 21.78 14.25
N ARG A 47 -26.60 22.20 15.30
CA ARG A 47 -25.42 23.05 15.13
C ARG A 47 -24.50 22.25 14.23
N ARG A 48 -24.42 22.65 12.95
CA ARG A 48 -23.29 22.27 12.11
C ARG A 48 -22.07 22.76 12.88
N SER A 49 -21.34 21.81 13.46
CA SER A 49 -19.97 22.07 13.90
C SER A 49 -19.27 22.78 12.74
N ALA A 50 -18.54 23.85 13.08
CA ALA A 50 -17.79 24.63 12.12
C ALA A 50 -17.06 23.69 11.14
N PRO A 51 -16.96 24.03 9.84
CA PRO A 51 -16.13 23.26 8.93
C PRO A 51 -14.76 23.14 9.58
N GLY A 52 -14.36 21.90 9.90
CA GLY A 52 -12.98 21.63 10.28
C GLY A 52 -12.11 22.26 9.21
N GLY A 53 -11.17 23.12 9.63
CA GLY A 53 -10.34 23.89 8.70
C GLY A 53 -9.85 22.98 7.60
N GLU A 54 -10.18 23.33 6.36
CA GLU A 54 -9.68 22.64 5.18
C GLU A 54 -8.16 22.55 5.35
N LEU A 55 -7.63 21.32 5.38
CA LEU A 55 -6.19 21.11 5.50
C LEU A 55 -5.54 21.95 4.40
N ASP A 56 -4.62 22.83 4.78
CA ASP A 56 -3.88 23.63 3.80
C ASP A 56 -2.78 22.77 3.18
N LEU A 57 -3.24 21.85 2.33
CA LEU A 57 -2.43 20.90 1.56
C LEU A 57 -1.56 21.61 0.51
N ARG A 58 -1.79 22.92 0.30
CA ARG A 58 -1.01 23.77 -0.61
C ARG A 58 0.27 24.28 0.05
N SER A 59 0.32 24.31 1.39
CA SER A 59 1.53 24.63 2.15
C SER A 59 2.36 23.38 2.41
N GLY A 60 3.62 23.36 2.00
CA GLY A 60 4.51 22.23 2.19
C GLY A 60 5.83 22.38 1.43
N ARG A 61 6.71 21.40 1.59
CA ARG A 61 7.93 21.26 0.77
C ARG A 61 8.22 19.78 0.54
N GLU A 62 9.10 19.50 -0.43
CA GLU A 62 9.64 18.16 -0.62
C GLU A 62 10.38 17.71 0.65
N ARG A 63 9.94 16.59 1.22
CA ARG A 63 10.51 15.99 2.44
C ARG A 63 10.65 14.48 2.36
N LEU A 64 10.05 13.87 1.34
CA LEU A 64 10.11 12.44 1.10
C LEU A 64 10.49 12.24 -0.35
N ARG A 65 11.49 11.41 -0.60
CA ARG A 65 12.01 11.11 -1.94
C ARG A 65 12.13 9.60 -2.06
N PHE A 66 11.58 9.06 -3.14
CA PHE A 66 11.76 7.67 -3.52
C PHE A 66 12.71 7.62 -4.71
N VAL A 67 13.61 6.65 -4.68
CA VAL A 67 14.54 6.36 -5.78
C VAL A 67 14.36 4.90 -6.15
N ASN A 68 14.17 4.62 -7.43
CA ASN A 68 14.23 3.25 -7.91
C ASN A 68 15.70 2.80 -7.96
N GLY A 69 16.12 2.06 -6.94
CA GLY A 69 17.47 1.50 -6.85
C GLY A 69 17.73 0.31 -7.78
N CYS A 70 16.72 -0.20 -8.50
CA CYS A 70 16.91 -1.28 -9.46
C CYS A 70 17.78 -0.82 -10.62
N GLN A 71 18.64 -1.72 -11.13
CA GLN A 71 19.58 -1.38 -12.21
C GLN A 71 18.93 -1.32 -13.59
N LYS A 72 17.81 -2.01 -13.78
CA LYS A 72 17.19 -2.24 -15.10
C LYS A 72 15.68 -2.19 -15.09
N ASP A 73 15.06 -2.63 -14.01
CA ASP A 73 13.62 -2.79 -13.95
C ASP A 73 12.92 -1.52 -13.49
N ASP A 74 11.81 -1.23 -14.13
CA ASP A 74 10.88 -0.20 -13.69
C ASP A 74 10.08 -0.71 -12.48
N ILE A 75 9.71 0.21 -11.60
CA ILE A 75 8.77 -0.04 -10.51
C ILE A 75 7.60 0.93 -10.60
N TRP A 76 6.49 0.58 -9.97
CA TRP A 76 5.37 1.50 -9.74
C TRP A 76 5.26 1.73 -8.24
N LEU A 77 5.27 2.99 -7.84
CA LEU A 77 5.10 3.38 -6.44
C LEU A 77 3.63 3.60 -6.14
N ALA A 78 3.06 2.69 -5.36
CA ALA A 78 1.74 2.87 -4.76
C ALA A 78 1.87 3.65 -3.45
N GLY A 79 0.83 4.42 -3.11
CA GLY A 79 0.84 5.23 -1.91
C GLY A 79 -0.54 5.65 -1.44
N THR A 80 -0.72 5.68 -0.12
CA THR A 80 -1.97 6.15 0.51
C THR A 80 -1.66 6.99 1.74
N ALA A 81 -2.58 7.89 2.07
CA ALA A 81 -2.63 8.59 3.35
C ALA A 81 -4.08 8.63 3.82
N VAL A 82 -4.28 8.67 5.15
CA VAL A 82 -5.64 8.78 5.69
C VAL A 82 -6.24 10.15 5.34
N ALA A 83 -7.54 10.13 5.04
CA ALA A 83 -8.42 11.29 4.87
C ALA A 83 -8.20 12.19 3.65
N VAL A 84 -7.18 11.96 2.81
CA VAL A 84 -6.98 12.78 1.60
C VAL A 84 -6.31 11.97 0.47
N PRO A 85 -6.84 12.00 -0.78
CA PRO A 85 -6.11 11.50 -1.95
C PRO A 85 -4.99 12.48 -2.33
N LEU A 86 -3.92 12.50 -1.53
CA LEU A 86 -2.79 13.41 -1.73
C LEU A 86 -1.78 12.95 -2.75
N PHE A 87 -1.75 11.65 -3.00
CA PHE A 87 -0.73 11.03 -3.81
C PHE A 87 -1.31 10.65 -5.16
N THR A 88 -0.52 10.90 -6.21
CA THR A 88 -0.77 10.26 -7.49
C THR A 88 -0.57 8.76 -7.25
N PRO A 89 -1.60 7.92 -7.47
CA PRO A 89 -1.41 6.48 -7.36
C PRO A 89 -0.50 6.00 -8.49
N ASP A 90 0.26 4.94 -8.21
CA ASP A 90 1.00 4.17 -9.21
C ASP A 90 1.97 4.98 -10.05
N VAL A 91 2.79 5.80 -9.39
CA VAL A 91 3.85 6.57 -10.05
C VAL A 91 4.90 5.60 -10.59
N LYS A 92 5.05 5.54 -11.92
CA LYS A 92 6.09 4.75 -12.56
C LYS A 92 7.45 5.40 -12.38
N LEU A 93 8.44 4.62 -11.95
CA LEU A 93 9.85 5.02 -11.85
C LEU A 93 10.71 4.03 -12.62
N GLY A 94 11.39 4.51 -13.66
CA GLY A 94 12.45 3.77 -14.33
C GLY A 94 13.67 3.54 -13.45
N ALA A 95 14.58 2.68 -13.88
CA ALA A 95 15.82 2.40 -13.16
C ALA A 95 16.62 3.68 -12.86
N GLY A 96 16.93 3.93 -11.58
CA GLY A 96 17.63 5.13 -11.11
C GLY A 96 16.80 6.40 -11.08
N GLU A 97 15.55 6.39 -11.55
CA GLU A 97 14.66 7.55 -11.48
C GLU A 97 14.19 7.81 -10.04
N GLU A 98 13.82 9.05 -9.78
CA GLU A 98 13.38 9.52 -8.48
C GLU A 98 12.04 10.24 -8.55
N TYR A 99 11.33 10.25 -7.43
CA TYR A 99 10.12 11.03 -7.25
C TYR A 99 10.04 11.59 -5.85
N ALA A 100 9.83 12.90 -5.76
CA ALA A 100 9.74 13.63 -4.51
C ALA A 100 8.27 13.96 -4.19
N PHE A 101 7.88 13.71 -2.94
CA PHE A 101 6.58 14.08 -2.41
C PHE A 101 6.69 15.33 -1.56
N THR A 102 5.79 16.27 -1.84
CA THR A 102 5.51 17.39 -0.96
C THR A 102 4.73 16.88 0.26
N VAL A 103 5.31 17.07 1.44
CA VAL A 103 4.63 16.77 2.70
C VAL A 103 4.03 18.07 3.24
N PRO A 104 2.70 18.13 3.46
CA PRO A 104 2.03 19.33 3.95
C PRO A 104 2.59 19.82 5.29
N ASP A 105 2.63 21.14 5.49
CA ASP A 105 3.04 21.71 6.79
C ASP A 105 2.02 21.44 7.90
N ALA A 106 0.75 21.17 7.54
CA ALA A 106 -0.26 20.69 8.46
C ALA A 106 0.07 19.29 9.04
N GLY A 107 1.07 18.58 8.50
CA GLY A 107 1.37 17.20 8.82
C GLY A 107 0.55 16.22 7.97
N LEU A 108 0.88 14.94 8.08
CA LEU A 108 0.24 13.88 7.33
C LEU A 108 0.26 12.57 8.10
N ALA A 109 -0.92 12.04 8.40
CA ALA A 109 -1.07 10.85 9.23
C ALA A 109 -1.12 9.56 8.40
N SER A 110 -0.54 8.49 8.96
CA SER A 110 -0.74 7.12 8.48
C SER A 110 -0.48 6.98 6.98
N THR A 111 0.64 7.53 6.51
CA THR A 111 1.08 7.34 5.14
C THR A 111 1.67 5.95 4.97
N ARG A 112 1.41 5.36 3.81
CA ARG A 112 1.94 4.06 3.42
C ARG A 112 2.37 4.16 1.98
N PHE A 113 3.56 3.65 1.69
CA PHE A 113 4.09 3.54 0.33
C PHE A 113 4.69 2.16 0.15
N TRP A 114 4.49 1.57 -1.02
CA TRP A 114 5.08 0.30 -1.36
C TRP A 114 5.38 0.23 -2.85
N PRO A 115 6.48 -0.42 -3.24
CA PRO A 115 6.80 -0.62 -4.64
C PRO A 115 6.05 -1.82 -5.21
N LYS A 116 5.65 -1.70 -6.47
CA LYS A 116 5.06 -2.76 -7.30
C LYS A 116 5.97 -3.03 -8.48
N TRP A 117 5.98 -4.29 -8.93
CA TRP A 117 6.85 -4.72 -10.02
C TRP A 117 6.15 -5.69 -10.97
N GLY A 118 6.57 -5.67 -12.23
CA GLY A 118 5.96 -6.48 -13.28
C GLY A 118 4.52 -6.08 -13.61
N CYS A 119 4.21 -4.78 -13.53
CA CYS A 119 2.89 -4.24 -13.83
C CYS A 119 2.72 -3.97 -15.34
N ASN A 120 1.47 -3.77 -15.76
CA ASN A 120 1.17 -3.18 -17.06
C ASN A 120 1.46 -1.67 -17.08
N GLU A 121 1.26 -1.01 -18.23
CA GLU A 121 1.54 0.43 -18.41
C GLU A 121 0.78 1.34 -17.44
N ALA A 122 -0.37 0.90 -16.92
CA ALA A 122 -1.19 1.63 -15.96
C ALA A 122 -0.82 1.34 -14.49
N GLY A 123 0.25 0.58 -14.23
CA GLY A 123 0.64 0.20 -12.86
C GLY A 123 -0.31 -0.80 -12.20
N GLN A 124 -1.10 -1.51 -13.01
CA GLN A 124 -2.04 -2.54 -12.56
C GLN A 124 -1.55 -3.93 -12.95
N MET A 125 -2.24 -4.97 -12.46
CA MET A 125 -1.96 -6.37 -12.78
C MET A 125 -0.50 -6.75 -12.53
N CYS A 126 0.05 -6.27 -11.41
CA CYS A 126 1.46 -6.48 -11.08
C CYS A 126 1.74 -7.90 -10.61
N ALA A 127 2.95 -8.39 -10.90
CA ALA A 127 3.45 -9.65 -10.36
C ALA A 127 3.74 -9.57 -8.85
N ILE A 128 4.18 -8.40 -8.39
CA ILE A 128 4.50 -8.08 -6.99
C ILE A 128 3.83 -6.75 -6.65
N GLY A 129 3.27 -6.65 -5.45
CA GLY A 129 2.81 -5.36 -4.91
C GLY A 129 1.35 -5.00 -5.17
N GLN A 130 0.57 -5.86 -5.85
CA GLN A 130 -0.84 -5.62 -6.16
C GLN A 130 -1.75 -6.10 -5.00
N SER A 131 -1.63 -5.47 -3.85
CA SER A 131 -2.30 -5.87 -2.61
C SER A 131 -3.71 -5.30 -2.40
N GLY A 132 -4.27 -4.60 -3.39
CA GLY A 132 -5.67 -4.16 -3.38
C GLY A 132 -5.89 -2.81 -2.70
N GLY A 133 -4.96 -1.87 -2.89
CA GLY A 133 -5.11 -0.49 -2.43
C GLY A 133 -6.27 0.26 -3.09
N PRO A 134 -6.65 1.46 -2.59
CA PRO A 134 -7.68 2.28 -3.23
C PRO A 134 -7.36 2.56 -4.70
N GLY A 135 -8.28 2.21 -5.59
CA GLY A 135 -8.13 2.41 -7.03
C GLY A 135 -7.36 1.30 -7.77
N GLU A 136 -6.90 0.28 -7.06
CA GLU A 136 -6.19 -0.83 -7.66
C GLU A 136 -7.14 -1.84 -8.33
N ALA A 137 -6.76 -2.29 -9.52
CA ALA A 137 -7.42 -3.36 -10.25
C ALA A 137 -6.59 -4.65 -10.13
N CYS A 138 -7.14 -5.63 -9.43
CA CYS A 138 -6.55 -6.95 -9.29
C CYS A 138 -7.02 -7.90 -10.39
N ALA A 139 -6.29 -8.99 -10.58
CA ALA A 139 -6.72 -10.06 -11.46
C ALA A 139 -8.07 -10.66 -10.99
N PRO A 140 -8.85 -11.30 -11.88
CA PRO A 140 -10.14 -11.91 -11.53
C PRO A 140 -10.09 -12.85 -10.31
N GLU A 141 -8.94 -13.46 -10.07
CA GLU A 141 -8.69 -14.41 -8.99
C GLU A 141 -8.37 -13.74 -7.64
N GLY A 142 -8.28 -12.40 -7.61
CA GLY A 142 -8.11 -11.60 -6.41
C GLY A 142 -6.74 -10.95 -6.27
N CYS A 143 -6.67 -9.97 -5.37
CA CYS A 143 -5.42 -9.27 -5.05
C CYS A 143 -4.43 -10.16 -4.30
N ALA A 144 -3.15 -9.81 -4.40
CA ALA A 144 -2.15 -10.37 -3.52
C ALA A 144 -2.53 -10.12 -2.05
N PRO A 145 -2.14 -11.00 -1.11
CA PRO A 145 -2.14 -10.61 0.29
C PRO A 145 -1.28 -9.34 0.47
N PRO A 146 -1.53 -8.53 1.51
CA PRO A 146 -0.83 -7.28 1.74
C PRO A 146 0.61 -7.45 2.24
N VAL A 147 1.33 -8.46 1.73
CA VAL A 147 2.74 -8.73 1.94
C VAL A 147 3.52 -7.83 1.02
N ASP A 148 3.98 -6.68 1.52
CA ASP A 148 4.77 -5.73 0.76
C ASP A 148 5.90 -5.16 1.62
N SER A 149 7.01 -4.80 1.00
CA SER A 149 8.00 -3.92 1.64
C SER A 149 7.41 -2.50 1.77
N LYS A 150 6.76 -2.22 2.89
CA LYS A 150 6.05 -0.96 3.13
C LYS A 150 6.93 0.04 3.87
N PHE A 151 7.00 1.24 3.32
CA PHE A 151 7.38 2.43 4.08
C PHE A 151 6.11 3.05 4.66
N GLU A 152 5.98 2.94 5.97
CA GLU A 152 4.92 3.61 6.71
C GLU A 152 5.50 4.81 7.44
N ALA A 153 4.80 5.94 7.42
CA ALA A 153 5.25 7.13 8.11
C ALA A 153 4.10 8.03 8.53
N THR A 154 4.38 8.79 9.56
CA THR A 154 3.57 9.90 10.03
C THR A 154 4.44 11.14 9.99
N PHE A 155 3.92 12.23 9.43
CA PHE A 155 4.62 13.51 9.38
C PHE A 155 3.98 14.49 10.36
N GLY A 156 4.79 14.99 11.29
CA GLY A 156 4.36 15.97 12.29
C GLY A 156 3.93 17.30 11.67
N CYS A 157 3.01 17.98 12.38
CA CYS A 157 2.55 19.31 12.02
C CYS A 157 3.60 20.39 12.37
N LYS A 158 3.70 21.41 11.51
CA LYS A 158 4.55 22.60 11.68
C LYS A 158 3.75 23.90 11.81
N LEU A 159 2.43 23.80 11.78
CA LEU A 159 1.50 24.91 11.95
C LEU A 159 1.01 24.95 13.41
N GLU A 160 0.27 26.00 13.74
CA GLU A 160 -0.46 26.08 15.00
C GLU A 160 -1.45 24.90 15.16
N PRO A 161 -1.68 24.40 16.40
CA PRO A 161 -2.45 23.16 16.64
C PRO A 161 -3.82 23.08 15.96
N SER A 162 -4.52 24.20 15.82
CA SER A 162 -5.84 24.29 15.16
C SER A 162 -5.80 24.02 13.66
N ARG A 163 -4.63 24.04 13.03
CA ARG A 163 -4.40 23.82 11.59
C ARG A 163 -3.69 22.49 11.30
N CYS A 164 -3.48 21.66 12.31
CA CYS A 164 -2.79 20.39 12.18
C CYS A 164 -3.72 19.27 11.71
N ALA A 165 -3.17 18.32 10.96
CA ALA A 165 -3.79 17.04 10.69
C ALA A 165 -4.07 16.34 12.02
N ARG A 166 -5.28 15.81 12.16
CA ARG A 166 -5.70 15.08 13.36
C ARG A 166 -5.19 13.65 13.28
N ASN A 167 -4.73 13.11 14.40
CA ASN A 167 -4.43 11.71 14.51
C ASN A 167 -5.74 10.91 14.38
N PRO A 168 -5.87 10.02 13.38
CA PRO A 168 -7.12 9.31 13.13
C PRO A 168 -7.48 8.30 14.22
N SER A 169 -6.47 7.76 14.93
CA SER A 169 -6.65 6.76 15.98
C SER A 169 -6.84 7.38 17.36
N ALA A 170 -6.35 8.61 17.57
CA ALA A 170 -6.48 9.35 18.82
C ALA A 170 -6.50 10.87 18.54
N PRO A 171 -7.66 11.46 18.19
CA PRO A 171 -7.76 12.84 17.67
C PRO A 171 -7.15 13.94 18.55
N ASP A 172 -7.00 13.68 19.85
CA ASP A 172 -6.45 14.60 20.84
C ASP A 172 -4.95 14.39 21.09
N GLN A 173 -4.32 13.41 20.43
CA GLN A 173 -2.90 13.10 20.56
C GLN A 173 -2.12 13.49 19.30
N PRO A 174 -0.84 13.87 19.44
CA PRO A 174 0.05 13.99 18.28
C PRO A 174 0.14 12.66 17.54
N ILE A 175 0.44 12.73 16.25
CA ILE A 175 0.56 11.54 15.41
C ILE A 175 1.94 10.89 15.69
N GLY A 176 2.00 9.58 15.88
CA GLY A 176 3.20 8.81 16.28
C GLY A 176 3.54 7.62 15.36
N ASP A 177 4.61 6.90 15.75
CA ASP A 177 5.53 6.08 14.94
C ASP A 177 4.95 4.96 14.05
N ALA A 178 5.82 4.50 13.14
CA ALA A 178 5.56 3.49 12.11
C ALA A 178 6.56 2.32 12.19
N GLY A 179 6.17 1.13 11.72
CA GLY A 179 7.04 -0.05 11.68
C GLY A 179 6.56 -1.09 10.67
N PRO A 180 7.43 -2.01 10.20
CA PRO A 180 7.06 -3.03 9.23
C PRO A 180 6.26 -4.16 9.90
N VAL A 181 5.01 -4.36 9.50
CA VAL A 181 4.11 -5.38 10.10
C VAL A 181 3.82 -6.55 9.16
N ASP A 182 3.80 -6.33 7.85
CA ASP A 182 3.08 -7.23 6.93
C ASP A 182 3.97 -8.22 6.15
N GLY A 183 5.30 -8.15 6.27
CA GLY A 183 6.25 -8.98 5.50
C GLY A 183 7.11 -8.14 4.54
N TRP A 184 7.64 -8.76 3.49
CA TRP A 184 8.46 -8.05 2.48
C TRP A 184 8.33 -8.64 1.07
N THR A 185 8.66 -7.82 0.07
CA THR A 185 8.66 -8.19 -1.35
C THR A 185 9.94 -7.78 -2.07
N LEU A 186 10.22 -6.47 -2.12
CA LEU A 186 11.43 -5.91 -2.74
C LEU A 186 12.42 -5.41 -1.67
N PRO A 187 13.74 -5.52 -1.90
CA PRO A 187 14.73 -4.89 -1.03
C PRO A 187 14.56 -3.38 -1.00
N TYR A 188 14.88 -2.76 0.14
CA TYR A 188 14.73 -1.31 0.31
C TYR A 188 15.79 -0.75 1.25
N LYS A 189 15.98 0.56 1.16
CA LYS A 189 16.81 1.33 2.09
C LYS A 189 16.09 2.63 2.41
N VAL A 190 16.10 3.01 3.68
CA VAL A 190 15.58 4.30 4.15
C VAL A 190 16.73 5.10 4.72
N GLU A 191 16.86 6.34 4.26
CA GLU A 191 17.83 7.31 4.78
C GLU A 191 17.07 8.51 5.36
N VAL A 192 17.20 8.72 6.67
CA VAL A 192 16.57 9.84 7.37
C VAL A 192 17.55 11.00 7.38
N SER A 193 17.17 12.09 6.72
CA SER A 193 17.93 13.34 6.72
C SER A 193 17.43 14.27 7.83
N GLY A 194 18.35 14.81 8.64
CA GLY A 194 18.05 15.75 9.72
C GLY A 194 18.60 15.28 11.06
N ASP A 195 18.31 16.04 12.12
CA ASP A 195 18.67 15.68 13.49
C ASP A 195 17.50 14.91 14.13
N CYS A 196 17.65 13.60 14.24
CA CYS A 196 16.65 12.68 14.80
C CYS A 196 17.36 11.75 15.82
N PRO A 197 17.71 12.25 17.01
CA PRO A 197 18.63 11.56 17.93
C PRO A 197 18.06 10.26 18.51
N GLN A 198 16.78 9.98 18.32
CA GLN A 198 16.11 8.77 18.81
C GLN A 198 15.80 7.76 17.69
N SER A 199 16.18 8.05 16.44
CA SER A 199 15.89 7.21 15.28
C SER A 199 17.17 6.85 14.54
N PRO A 200 17.30 5.62 14.00
CA PRO A 200 18.40 5.30 13.10
C PRO A 200 18.35 6.22 11.87
N SER A 201 19.50 6.80 11.52
CA SER A 201 19.61 7.61 10.30
C SER A 201 19.56 6.77 9.02
N VAL A 202 19.80 5.47 9.13
CA VAL A 202 19.75 4.52 8.01
C VAL A 202 19.11 3.21 8.47
N ILE A 203 18.13 2.74 7.70
CA ILE A 203 17.59 1.38 7.77
C ILE A 203 17.91 0.73 6.43
N ASP A 204 18.80 -0.26 6.42
CA ASP A 204 19.27 -0.89 5.19
C ASP A 204 18.82 -2.34 5.10
N CYS A 205 17.81 -2.57 4.27
CA CYS A 205 17.28 -3.88 3.93
C CYS A 205 17.57 -4.20 2.45
N SER A 206 18.61 -3.60 1.86
CA SER A 206 18.95 -3.75 0.44
C SER A 206 19.42 -5.16 0.06
N THR A 207 19.82 -5.96 1.05
CA THR A 207 20.23 -7.35 0.86
C THR A 207 19.08 -8.34 1.05
N LEU A 208 17.86 -7.89 1.33
CA LEU A 208 16.69 -8.78 1.41
C LEU A 208 16.44 -9.40 0.05
N ALA A 209 16.42 -10.73 0.01
CA ALA A 209 16.08 -11.51 -1.17
C ALA A 209 14.95 -12.48 -0.83
N LEU A 210 14.08 -12.74 -1.82
CA LEU A 210 13.00 -13.73 -1.65
C LEU A 210 13.55 -15.14 -1.40
N SER A 211 14.77 -15.44 -1.85
CA SER A 211 15.48 -16.69 -1.55
C SER A 211 15.87 -16.85 -0.09
N GLN A 212 15.79 -15.78 0.72
CA GLN A 212 16.01 -15.82 2.16
C GLN A 212 14.71 -16.01 2.94
N CYS A 213 13.56 -16.10 2.25
CA CYS A 213 12.28 -16.32 2.90
C CYS A 213 12.23 -17.72 3.51
N PRO A 214 12.01 -17.86 4.84
CA PRO A 214 11.96 -19.14 5.51
C PRO A 214 10.85 -20.02 4.95
N ASP A 215 11.16 -21.29 4.69
CA ASP A 215 10.18 -22.31 4.31
C ASP A 215 9.78 -23.22 5.49
N LYS A 216 10.37 -23.00 6.67
CA LYS A 216 10.18 -23.77 7.91
C LYS A 216 10.31 -22.90 9.16
N GLU A 217 9.53 -21.82 9.24
CA GLU A 217 9.47 -21.00 10.44
C GLU A 217 8.60 -21.67 11.50
N ASP A 218 9.13 -21.94 12.69
CA ASP A 218 8.33 -22.45 13.81
C ASP A 218 7.50 -21.31 14.43
N LEU A 219 6.19 -21.30 14.15
CA LEU A 219 5.24 -20.32 14.69
C LEU A 219 4.69 -20.72 16.08
N GLY A 220 5.37 -21.65 16.75
CA GLY A 220 5.09 -22.07 18.11
C GLY A 220 4.10 -23.24 18.21
N PRO A 221 3.78 -23.69 19.44
CA PRO A 221 3.16 -25.00 19.67
C PRO A 221 1.79 -25.23 19.00
N ALA A 222 1.05 -24.16 18.69
CA ALA A 222 -0.26 -24.24 18.05
C ALA A 222 -0.19 -24.37 16.52
N HIS A 223 0.92 -23.98 15.90
CA HIS A 223 1.06 -23.84 14.45
C HIS A 223 2.26 -24.60 13.87
N GLY A 224 3.30 -24.87 14.67
CA GLY A 224 4.50 -25.60 14.25
C GLY A 224 5.27 -24.91 13.12
N GLU A 225 6.04 -25.69 12.36
CA GLU A 225 6.76 -25.22 11.17
C GLU A 225 5.78 -24.78 10.07
N GLN A 226 5.98 -23.58 9.54
CA GLN A 226 5.19 -22.98 8.47
C GLN A 226 6.10 -22.45 7.36
N ASP A 227 5.63 -22.57 6.12
CA ASP A 227 6.25 -21.94 4.97
C ASP A 227 5.81 -20.47 4.89
N LEU A 228 6.77 -19.54 4.93
CA LEU A 228 6.49 -18.10 4.83
C LEU A 228 6.57 -17.60 3.38
N GLN A 229 6.88 -18.46 2.42
CA GLN A 229 6.98 -18.08 1.01
C GLN A 229 5.59 -17.76 0.45
N LEU A 230 5.44 -16.52 -0.03
CA LEU A 230 4.28 -16.15 -0.82
C LEU A 230 4.52 -16.57 -2.27
N HIS A 231 3.75 -17.54 -2.76
CA HIS A 231 3.85 -17.99 -4.14
C HIS A 231 2.87 -17.28 -5.07
N ALA A 232 3.30 -17.03 -6.30
CA ALA A 232 2.44 -16.49 -7.35
C ALA A 232 1.23 -17.39 -7.56
N LEU A 233 0.07 -16.77 -7.78
CA LEU A 233 -1.19 -17.50 -7.88
C LEU A 233 -1.20 -18.52 -9.02
N HIS A 234 -0.64 -18.16 -10.18
CA HIS A 234 -0.59 -19.00 -11.38
C HIS A 234 0.68 -19.85 -11.49
N ASN A 235 1.65 -19.64 -10.59
CA ASN A 235 2.89 -20.40 -10.58
C ASN A 235 3.36 -20.62 -9.14
N LYS A 236 2.98 -21.77 -8.58
CA LYS A 236 3.32 -22.14 -7.21
C LYS A 236 4.81 -22.39 -6.98
N THR A 237 5.64 -22.43 -8.02
CA THR A 237 7.11 -22.50 -7.85
C THR A 237 7.76 -21.12 -7.82
N GLN A 238 7.01 -20.06 -8.11
CA GLN A 238 7.52 -18.69 -8.13
C GLN A 238 7.19 -17.99 -6.81
N VAL A 239 8.21 -17.72 -6.01
CA VAL A 239 8.08 -16.89 -4.81
C VAL A 239 8.02 -15.42 -5.24
N VAL A 240 7.01 -14.70 -4.76
CA VAL A 240 6.73 -13.28 -5.07
C VAL A 240 6.68 -12.38 -3.84
N GLY A 241 6.81 -12.96 -2.65
CA GLY A 241 6.88 -12.24 -1.38
C GLY A 241 7.28 -13.18 -0.24
N CYS A 242 7.45 -12.61 0.94
CA CYS A 242 7.64 -13.37 2.16
C CYS A 242 6.74 -12.81 3.25
N TYR A 243 5.86 -13.67 3.77
CA TYR A 243 4.96 -13.31 4.85
C TYR A 243 5.74 -12.97 6.12
N SER A 244 5.22 -12.03 6.91
CA SER A 244 5.56 -12.01 8.33
C SER A 244 4.87 -13.18 9.04
N PRO A 245 5.40 -13.66 10.19
CA PRO A 245 4.72 -14.66 11.01
C PRO A 245 3.23 -14.36 11.27
N CYS A 246 2.90 -13.11 11.57
CA CYS A 246 1.51 -12.68 11.77
C CYS A 246 0.72 -12.67 10.45
N GLY A 247 1.33 -12.25 9.35
CA GLY A 247 0.72 -12.27 8.02
C GLY A 247 0.33 -13.68 7.60
N THR A 248 1.20 -14.67 7.78
CA THR A 248 0.91 -16.08 7.48
C THR A 248 -0.36 -16.56 8.18
N LEU A 249 -0.51 -16.21 9.47
CA LEU A 249 -1.63 -16.64 10.31
C LEU A 249 -2.93 -15.85 10.08
N SER A 250 -2.88 -14.66 9.48
CA SER A 250 -4.03 -13.75 9.40
C SER A 250 -4.53 -13.48 7.98
N PHE A 251 -3.68 -13.62 6.97
CA PHE A 251 -4.04 -13.34 5.58
C PHE A 251 -4.66 -14.59 4.95
N GLY A 252 -5.87 -14.46 4.39
CA GLY A 252 -6.59 -15.55 3.72
C GLY A 252 -6.45 -15.55 2.19
N GLN A 253 -5.80 -14.53 1.63
CA GLN A 253 -5.63 -14.38 0.19
C GLN A 253 -4.74 -15.51 -0.37
N TRP A 254 -5.05 -15.94 -1.59
CA TRP A 254 -4.29 -16.94 -2.35
C TRP A 254 -4.07 -18.29 -1.66
N GLY A 255 -4.90 -18.61 -0.65
CA GLY A 255 -4.85 -19.87 0.07
C GLY A 255 -3.66 -19.98 1.01
N SER A 256 -3.34 -18.91 1.76
CA SER A 256 -2.26 -18.89 2.76
C SER A 256 -2.18 -20.19 3.58
N PRO A 257 -0.97 -20.73 3.83
CA PRO A 257 -0.77 -22.04 4.44
C PRO A 257 -1.54 -22.25 5.76
N ALA A 258 -1.58 -21.25 6.63
CA ALA A 258 -2.20 -21.39 7.95
C ALA A 258 -3.73 -21.37 7.94
N ASN A 259 -4.38 -20.96 6.84
CA ASN A 259 -5.83 -20.86 6.72
C ASN A 259 -6.46 -22.08 6.00
N GLN A 260 -5.72 -23.19 5.88
CA GLN A 260 -6.21 -24.44 5.26
C GLN A 260 -6.67 -25.50 6.27
N HIS A 261 -6.89 -25.11 7.54
CA HIS A 261 -7.38 -25.99 8.61
C HIS A 261 -8.84 -25.73 8.98
#